data_AF-W1F4I8-F1
#
_entry.id   AF-W1F4I8-F1
#
_cell.length_a   1.000
_cell.length_b   1.000
_cell.length_c   1.000
_cell.angle_alpha   90.00
_cell.angle_beta   90.00
_cell.angle_gamma   90.00
#
_symmetry.space_group_name_H-M   'P 1'
#
loop_
_entity.id
_entity.type
_entity.pdbx_description
1 polymer ?
#
loop_
_entity_poly.entity_id
_entity_poly.type
_entity_poly.pdbx_seq_one_letter_code
_entity_poly.pdbx_strand_id
1 'polypeptide(L)'
;MIHADVVKPTLILLSGEPLFEGANDEFLAAHEHYRHKRYKECLNDCLKSFESIMKAIHDKNNWKYSPNDTASKLINSCLSQNLIPAYLQSQFTSLKTMLETGIPTIRNKNAGHGQGADIKEVPEELVSYMLHLTATNLLFLLKCEKNIK
;
A
#
# COMPACT_ATOMS: atom_id res chain seq x y z
N MET A 1 -17.38 -8.52 -8.73
CA MET A 1 -16.51 -7.70 -9.60
C MET A 1 -15.19 -7.41 -8.90
N ILE A 2 -15.09 -6.44 -7.96
CA ILE A 2 -13.81 -6.05 -7.30
C ILE A 2 -12.99 -7.25 -6.76
N HIS A 3 -13.61 -8.14 -5.99
CA HIS A 3 -12.90 -9.30 -5.45
C HIS A 3 -12.37 -10.24 -6.56
N ALA A 4 -13.20 -10.54 -7.55
CA ALA A 4 -12.88 -11.51 -8.60
C ALA A 4 -11.84 -10.98 -9.61
N ASP A 5 -11.90 -9.68 -9.92
CA ASP A 5 -11.16 -9.07 -11.02
C ASP A 5 -9.93 -8.27 -10.56
N VAL A 6 -9.89 -7.89 -9.29
CA VAL A 6 -8.77 -7.11 -8.71
C VAL A 6 -8.11 -7.89 -7.59
N VAL A 7 -8.81 -8.15 -6.48
CA VAL A 7 -8.19 -8.73 -5.28
C VAL A 7 -7.61 -10.12 -5.54
N LYS A 8 -8.38 -11.02 -6.14
CA LYS A 8 -7.93 -12.38 -6.41
C LYS A 8 -6.74 -12.41 -7.38
N PRO A 9 -6.73 -11.68 -8.51
CA PRO A 9 -5.55 -11.56 -9.35
C PRO A 9 -4.33 -10.98 -8.63
N THR A 10 -4.51 -9.95 -7.80
CA THR A 10 -3.41 -9.37 -6.99
C THR A 10 -2.78 -10.43 -6.09
N LEU A 11 -3.59 -11.18 -5.33
CA LEU A 11 -3.10 -12.24 -4.44
C LEU A 11 -2.39 -13.35 -5.21
N ILE A 12 -2.93 -13.77 -6.36
CA ILE A 12 -2.30 -14.77 -7.22
C ILE A 12 -0.90 -14.31 -7.65
N LEU A 13 -0.79 -13.06 -8.11
CA LEU A 13 0.49 -12.51 -8.56
C LEU A 13 1.49 -12.34 -7.42
N LEU A 14 1.05 -11.87 -6.25
CA LEU A 14 1.87 -11.72 -5.05
C LEU A 14 2.37 -13.09 -4.54
N SER A 15 1.53 -14.12 -4.57
CA SER A 15 1.93 -15.49 -4.19
C SER A 15 2.77 -16.21 -5.25
N GLY A 16 2.90 -15.64 -6.45
CA GLY A 16 3.52 -16.30 -7.59
C GLY A 16 5.06 -16.28 -7.58
N GLU A 17 5.67 -15.35 -6.83
CA GLU A 17 7.12 -15.19 -6.75
C GLU A 17 7.57 -15.00 -5.29
N PRO A 18 8.60 -15.73 -4.81
CA PRO A 18 9.07 -15.61 -3.43
C PRO A 18 9.47 -14.20 -3.02
N LEU A 19 9.94 -13.39 -3.98
CA LEU A 19 10.35 -12.01 -3.74
C LEU A 19 9.18 -11.11 -3.27
N PHE A 20 7.94 -11.48 -3.61
CA PHE A 20 6.74 -10.72 -3.26
C PHE A 20 6.05 -11.21 -1.98
N GLU A 21 6.60 -12.21 -1.29
CA GLU A 21 6.02 -12.82 -0.10
C GLU A 21 5.73 -11.78 1.01
N GLY A 22 6.66 -10.87 1.29
CA GLY A 22 6.44 -9.82 2.29
C GLY A 22 5.24 -8.92 1.97
N ALA A 23 5.10 -8.51 0.70
CA ALA A 23 3.96 -7.71 0.26
C ALA A 23 2.65 -8.50 0.30
N ASN A 24 2.70 -9.82 0.03
CA ASN A 24 1.56 -10.73 0.12
C ASN A 24 1.07 -10.87 1.56
N ASP A 25 1.99 -11.14 2.50
CA ASP A 25 1.68 -11.34 3.91
C ASP A 25 1.03 -10.10 4.51
N GLU A 26 1.58 -8.92 4.21
CA GLU A 26 1.03 -7.64 4.65
C GLU A 26 -0.36 -7.39 4.05
N PHE A 27 -0.58 -7.74 2.78
CA PHE A 27 -1.90 -7.55 2.16
C PHE A 27 -2.95 -8.51 2.70
N LEU A 28 -2.58 -9.77 2.96
CA LEU A 28 -3.44 -10.75 3.64
C LEU A 28 -3.76 -10.32 5.06
N ALA A 29 -2.76 -9.79 5.79
CA ALA A 29 -2.97 -9.22 7.12
C ALA A 29 -3.93 -8.04 7.08
N ALA A 30 -3.82 -7.14 6.08
CA ALA A 30 -4.76 -6.04 5.91
C ALA A 30 -6.21 -6.53 5.75
N HIS A 31 -6.43 -7.56 4.93
CA HIS A 31 -7.75 -8.20 4.79
C HIS A 31 -8.24 -8.83 6.10
N GLU A 32 -7.35 -9.46 6.86
CA GLU A 32 -7.68 -10.02 8.17
C GLU A 32 -8.08 -8.93 9.16
N HIS A 33 -7.30 -7.85 9.25
CA HIS A 33 -7.60 -6.68 10.06
C HIS A 33 -8.97 -6.08 9.71
N TYR A 34 -9.29 -5.94 8.42
CA TYR A 34 -10.59 -5.48 7.97
C TYR A 34 -11.74 -6.39 8.45
N ARG A 35 -11.61 -7.72 8.32
CA ARG A 35 -12.63 -8.69 8.77
C ARG A 35 -12.94 -8.60 10.26
N HIS A 36 -11.95 -8.19 11.07
CA HIS A 36 -12.08 -8.02 12.51
C HIS A 36 -12.32 -6.57 12.96
N LYS A 37 -12.66 -5.66 12.02
CA LYS A 37 -12.88 -4.23 12.29
C LYS A 37 -11.66 -3.51 12.90
N ARG A 38 -10.46 -4.05 12.72
CA ARG A 38 -9.17 -3.45 13.10
C ARG A 38 -8.72 -2.48 12.02
N TYR A 39 -9.46 -1.39 11.87
CA TYR A 39 -9.35 -0.52 10.70
C TYR A 39 -8.01 0.23 10.59
N LYS A 40 -7.42 0.65 11.71
CA LYS A 40 -6.13 1.35 11.70
C LYS A 40 -5.01 0.43 11.24
N GLU A 41 -5.05 -0.81 11.72
CA GLU A 41 -4.11 -1.86 11.35
C GLU A 41 -4.30 -2.30 9.90
N CYS A 42 -5.54 -2.36 9.41
CA CYS A 42 -5.83 -2.60 7.99
C CYS A 42 -5.15 -1.55 7.09
N LEU A 43 -5.29 -0.27 7.41
CA LEU A 43 -4.68 0.82 6.62
C LEU A 43 -3.16 0.81 6.72
N ASN A 44 -2.62 0.51 7.90
CA ASN A 44 -1.19 0.38 8.12
C ASN A 44 -0.59 -0.76 7.28
N ASP A 45 -1.23 -1.93 7.26
CA ASP A 45 -0.71 -3.06 6.49
C ASP A 45 -0.97 -2.90 4.98
N CYS A 46 -1.99 -2.13 4.57
CA CYS A 46 -2.12 -1.65 3.20
C CYS A 46 -0.93 -0.78 2.76
N LEU A 47 -0.48 0.14 3.62
CA LEU A 47 0.68 0.98 3.36
C LEU A 47 1.97 0.15 3.28
N LYS A 48 2.17 -0.77 4.23
CA LYS A 48 3.32 -1.66 4.21
C LYS A 48 3.37 -2.49 2.94
N SER A 49 2.27 -3.15 2.56
CA SER A 49 2.22 -3.96 1.33
C SER A 49 2.59 -3.13 0.09
N PHE A 50 2.12 -1.87 0.04
CA PHE A 50 2.44 -0.93 -1.02
C PHE A 50 3.94 -0.55 -1.06
N GLU A 51 4.57 -0.33 0.10
CA GLU A 51 6.02 -0.12 0.17
C GLU A 51 6.81 -1.38 -0.20
N SER A 52 6.42 -2.53 0.36
CA SER A 52 7.08 -3.82 0.17
C SER A 52 7.06 -4.24 -1.29
N ILE A 53 5.96 -4.04 -2.02
CA ILE A 53 5.96 -4.37 -3.45
C ILE A 53 6.94 -3.47 -4.23
N MET A 54 7.02 -2.17 -3.92
CA MET A 54 7.96 -1.29 -4.59
C MET A 54 9.40 -1.71 -4.28
N LYS A 55 9.72 -2.04 -3.03
CA LYS A 55 11.04 -2.55 -2.62
C LYS A 55 11.40 -3.85 -3.36
N ALA A 56 10.48 -4.81 -3.39
CA ALA A 56 10.66 -6.06 -4.10
C ALA A 56 10.90 -5.86 -5.61
N ILE A 57 10.18 -4.93 -6.25
CA ILE A 57 10.42 -4.58 -7.66
C ILE A 57 11.83 -4.00 -7.85
N HIS A 58 12.30 -3.17 -6.91
CA HIS A 58 13.67 -2.66 -6.96
C HIS A 58 14.70 -3.77 -6.82
N ASP A 59 14.52 -4.70 -5.87
CA ASP A 59 15.39 -5.85 -5.68
C ASP A 59 15.45 -6.71 -6.95
N LYS A 60 14.30 -6.99 -7.58
CA LYS A 60 14.20 -7.77 -8.82
C LYS A 60 14.99 -7.15 -9.97
N ASN A 61 14.97 -5.82 -10.06
CA ASN A 61 15.57 -5.07 -11.15
C ASN A 61 16.97 -4.52 -10.81
N ASN A 62 17.54 -4.86 -9.66
CA ASN A 62 18.79 -4.32 -9.14
C ASN A 62 18.82 -2.78 -9.05
N TRP A 63 17.66 -2.17 -8.77
CA TRP A 63 17.57 -0.73 -8.56
C TRP A 63 17.97 -0.37 -7.14
N LYS A 64 18.75 0.70 -7.00
CA LYS A 64 19.24 1.14 -5.68
C LYS A 64 18.10 1.79 -4.89
N TYR A 65 17.91 1.32 -3.66
CA TYR A 65 17.09 1.97 -2.64
C TYR A 65 17.68 1.68 -1.26
N SER A 66 17.27 2.44 -0.25
CA SER A 66 17.56 2.16 1.16
C SER A 66 16.40 1.40 1.79
N PRO A 67 16.64 0.40 2.65
CA PRO A 67 15.56 -0.29 3.40
C PRO A 67 14.64 0.67 4.17
N ASN A 68 15.16 1.84 4.57
CA ASN A 68 14.47 2.90 5.30
C ASN A 68 13.89 4.00 4.39
N ASP A 69 13.94 3.83 3.06
CA ASP A 69 13.31 4.78 2.16
C ASP A 69 11.79 4.75 2.31
N THR A 70 11.22 5.93 2.41
CA THR A 70 9.78 6.14 2.54
C THR A 70 9.06 5.81 1.23
N ALA A 71 7.77 5.51 1.30
CA ALA A 71 6.91 5.37 0.12
C ALA A 71 7.11 6.51 -0.90
N SER A 72 7.28 7.77 -0.47
CA SER A 72 7.52 8.90 -1.38
C SER A 72 8.81 8.75 -2.20
N LYS A 73 9.90 8.27 -1.59
CA LYS A 73 11.15 8.03 -2.32
C LYS A 73 11.02 6.86 -3.27
N LEU A 74 10.37 5.78 -2.84
CA LEU A 74 10.12 4.60 -3.66
C LEU A 74 9.27 4.94 -4.89
N ILE A 75 8.20 5.74 -4.73
CA ILE A 75 7.38 6.24 -5.84
C ILE A 75 8.23 7.02 -6.85
N ASN A 76 9.05 7.96 -6.36
CA ASN A 76 9.92 8.77 -7.23
C ASN A 76 10.94 7.91 -7.98
N SER A 77 11.46 6.87 -7.33
CA SER A 77 12.38 5.91 -7.98
C SER A 77 11.66 5.06 -9.03
N CYS A 78 10.45 4.57 -8.76
CA CYS A 78 9.63 3.87 -9.77
C CYS A 78 9.36 4.75 -11.01
N LEU A 79 9.16 6.06 -10.82
CA LEU A 79 8.98 7.02 -11.92
C LEU A 79 10.28 7.21 -12.71
N SER A 80 11.43 7.37 -12.05
CA SER A 80 12.72 7.58 -12.73
C SER A 80 13.18 6.35 -13.51
N GLN A 81 12.77 5.16 -13.09
CA GLN A 81 13.02 3.89 -13.76
C GLN A 81 11.98 3.56 -14.86
N ASN A 82 11.03 4.47 -15.11
CA ASN A 82 9.92 4.27 -16.06
C ASN A 82 9.04 3.03 -15.77
N LEU A 83 9.01 2.54 -14.53
CA LEU A 83 8.07 1.49 -14.11
C LEU A 83 6.63 1.96 -14.29
N ILE A 84 6.38 3.21 -13.89
CA ILE A 84 5.08 3.85 -13.98
C ILE A 84 5.18 5.17 -14.77
N PRO A 85 4.17 5.53 -15.58
CA PRO A 85 4.17 6.78 -16.31
C PRO A 85 4.23 8.01 -15.39
N ALA A 86 5.00 9.03 -15.81
CA ALA A 86 5.21 10.26 -15.03
C ALA A 86 3.92 10.95 -14.58
N TYR A 87 2.88 10.93 -15.42
CA TYR A 87 1.59 11.56 -15.12
C TYR A 87 0.82 10.89 -13.95
N LEU A 88 1.22 9.69 -13.51
CA LEU A 88 0.61 9.01 -12.35
C LEU A 88 1.25 9.39 -11.00
N GLN A 89 2.29 10.23 -10.99
CA GLN A 89 2.97 10.62 -9.75
C GLN A 89 2.01 11.21 -8.70
N SER A 90 1.10 12.09 -9.12
CA SER A 90 0.10 12.69 -8.24
C SER A 90 -0.82 11.63 -7.63
N GLN A 91 -1.28 10.68 -8.42
CA GLN A 91 -2.17 9.59 -7.98
C GLN A 91 -1.50 8.71 -6.92
N PHE A 92 -0.25 8.31 -7.14
CA PHE A 92 0.52 7.49 -6.19
C PHE A 92 0.83 8.26 -4.91
N THR A 93 1.18 9.54 -5.03
CA THR A 93 1.39 10.42 -3.87
C THR A 93 0.10 10.60 -3.07
N SER A 94 -1.04 10.75 -3.73
CA SER A 94 -2.35 10.83 -3.10
C SER A 94 -2.72 9.53 -2.40
N LEU A 95 -2.51 8.36 -3.02
CA LEU A 95 -2.76 7.06 -2.38
C LEU A 95 -1.94 6.92 -1.10
N LYS A 96 -0.62 7.14 -1.20
CA LYS A 96 0.30 7.13 -0.06
C LYS A 96 -0.19 8.07 1.03
N THR A 97 -0.57 9.29 0.67
CA THR A 97 -1.07 10.28 1.61
C THR A 97 -2.37 9.82 2.27
N MET A 98 -3.32 9.24 1.54
CA MET A 98 -4.56 8.72 2.10
C MET A 98 -4.35 7.52 3.01
N LEU A 99 -3.43 6.61 2.68
CA LEU A 99 -3.06 5.47 3.53
C LEU A 99 -2.37 5.95 4.80
N GLU A 100 -1.45 6.89 4.68
CA GLU A 100 -0.82 7.52 5.83
C GLU A 100 -1.85 8.27 6.66
N THR A 101 -2.61 9.23 6.12
CA THR A 101 -3.54 10.08 6.88
C THR A 101 -4.73 9.28 7.43
N GLY A 102 -5.11 8.18 6.80
CA GLY A 102 -6.09 7.25 7.36
C GLY A 102 -5.66 6.65 8.71
N ILE A 103 -4.36 6.70 9.04
CA ILE A 103 -3.79 6.18 10.29
C ILE A 103 -3.76 7.24 11.44
N PRO A 104 -3.39 8.54 11.22
CA PRO A 104 -3.34 9.59 12.22
C PRO A 104 -4.19 10.85 11.95
N THR A 105 -5.19 10.87 11.05
CA THR A 105 -6.21 11.97 11.09
C THR A 105 -7.24 11.77 12.22
N ILE A 106 -6.87 10.93 13.20
CA ILE A 106 -7.39 10.82 14.57
C ILE A 106 -6.21 10.92 15.56
N ARG A 107 -5.12 11.56 15.15
CA ARG A 107 -4.07 12.03 16.02
C ARG A 107 -4.21 13.53 15.99
N ASN A 108 -5.07 14.00 16.89
CA ASN A 108 -5.25 15.41 17.18
C ASN A 108 -3.85 16.05 17.28
N LYS A 109 -3.66 17.23 16.68
CA LYS A 109 -2.37 17.95 16.61
C LYS A 109 -1.73 18.31 17.97
N ASN A 110 -2.22 17.77 19.09
CA ASN A 110 -1.84 18.12 20.47
C ASN A 110 -1.46 16.93 21.39
N ALA A 111 -1.26 15.71 20.90
CA ALA A 111 -1.02 14.56 21.79
C ALA A 111 0.43 14.04 21.75
N GLY A 112 1.31 14.69 22.50
CA GLY A 112 2.50 14.06 23.10
C GLY A 112 2.20 13.30 24.40
N HIS A 113 0.92 13.27 24.83
CA HIS A 113 0.45 12.69 26.09
C HIS A 113 -0.93 12.06 25.91
N GLY A 114 -0.98 10.76 25.58
CA GLY A 114 -2.24 9.97 25.59
C GLY A 114 -3.25 10.30 24.49
N GLN A 115 -4.18 9.38 24.24
CA GLN A 115 -5.11 9.42 23.11
C GLN A 115 -6.16 10.56 23.16
N GLY A 116 -6.33 11.25 24.29
CA GLY A 116 -7.40 12.25 24.45
C GLY A 116 -8.80 11.63 24.39
N ALA A 117 -9.82 12.40 24.80
CA ALA A 117 -11.17 11.91 25.08
C ALA A 117 -12.06 11.56 23.87
N ASP A 118 -11.57 11.73 22.63
CA ASP A 118 -12.34 11.44 21.40
C ASP A 118 -11.57 10.46 20.52
N ILE A 119 -11.82 9.15 20.72
CA ILE A 119 -11.46 8.13 19.74
C ILE A 119 -12.41 8.31 18.57
N LYS A 120 -12.03 9.10 17.56
CA LYS A 120 -12.71 8.98 16.27
C LYS A 120 -12.40 7.58 15.73
N GLU A 121 -13.40 6.89 15.21
CA GLU A 121 -13.20 5.67 14.44
C GLU A 121 -13.11 6.03 12.97
N VAL A 122 -12.30 5.28 12.21
CA VAL A 122 -12.27 5.42 10.75
C VAL A 122 -13.53 4.72 10.21
N PRO A 123 -14.36 5.38 9.38
CA PRO A 123 -15.54 4.74 8.81
C PRO A 123 -15.18 3.49 8.01
N GLU A 124 -15.95 2.41 8.16
CA GLU A 124 -15.70 1.15 7.48
C GLU A 124 -15.64 1.31 5.95
N GLU A 125 -16.52 2.14 5.41
CA GLU A 125 -16.61 2.43 3.98
C GLU A 125 -15.32 3.05 3.44
N LEU A 126 -14.69 3.92 4.23
CA LEU A 126 -13.41 4.52 3.88
C LEU A 126 -12.29 3.47 3.90
N VAL A 127 -12.29 2.57 4.89
CA VAL A 127 -11.28 1.51 5.00
C VAL A 127 -11.42 0.51 3.86
N SER A 128 -12.64 0.12 3.54
CA SER A 128 -12.97 -0.76 2.41
C SER A 128 -12.54 -0.12 1.08
N TYR A 129 -12.82 1.17 0.89
CA TYR A 129 -12.35 1.94 -0.26
C TYR A 129 -10.82 1.91 -0.37
N MET A 130 -10.10 2.19 0.72
CA MET A 130 -8.64 2.19 0.73
C MET A 130 -8.05 0.80 0.48
N LEU A 131 -8.62 -0.25 1.08
CA LEU A 131 -8.19 -1.64 0.88
C LEU A 131 -8.31 -2.05 -0.60
N HIS A 132 -9.43 -1.71 -1.25
CA HIS A 132 -9.64 -1.98 -2.68
C HIS A 132 -8.76 -1.11 -3.58
N LEU A 133 -8.50 0.14 -3.19
CA LEU A 133 -7.60 1.02 -3.92
C LEU A 133 -6.16 0.50 -3.85
N THR A 134 -5.72 0.01 -2.69
CA THR A 134 -4.44 -0.69 -2.53
C THR A 134 -4.38 -1.90 -3.45
N ALA A 135 -5.40 -2.78 -3.44
CA ALA A 135 -5.46 -3.95 -4.32
C ALA A 135 -5.25 -3.58 -5.81
N THR A 136 -5.89 -2.49 -6.24
CA THR A 136 -5.81 -1.98 -7.62
C THR A 136 -4.40 -1.50 -7.97
N ASN A 137 -3.74 -0.78 -7.05
CA ASN A 137 -2.40 -0.25 -7.28
C ASN A 137 -1.32 -1.34 -7.21
N LEU A 138 -1.46 -2.31 -6.31
CA LEU A 138 -0.61 -3.51 -6.28
C LEU A 138 -0.70 -4.27 -7.61
N LEU A 139 -1.92 -4.52 -8.10
CA LEU A 139 -2.14 -5.20 -9.39
C LEU A 139 -1.48 -4.44 -10.54
N PHE A 140 -1.62 -3.12 -10.56
CA PHE A 140 -1.01 -2.28 -11.58
C PHE A 140 0.51 -2.34 -11.55
N LEU A 141 1.13 -2.18 -10.37
CA LEU A 141 2.59 -2.27 -10.20
C LEU A 141 3.14 -3.64 -10.63
N LEU A 142 2.48 -4.73 -10.23
CA LEU A 142 2.86 -6.09 -10.63
C LEU A 142 2.76 -6.29 -12.15
N LYS A 143 1.74 -5.73 -12.80
CA LYS A 143 1.61 -5.79 -14.26
C LYS A 143 2.67 -4.93 -14.97
N CYS A 144 2.98 -3.75 -14.43
CA CYS A 144 4.05 -2.91 -14.94
C CYS A 144 5.40 -3.61 -14.83
N GLU A 145 5.70 -4.23 -13.68
CA GLU A 145 6.93 -4.98 -13.45
C GLU A 145 7.11 -6.09 -14.47
N LYS A 146 6.07 -6.89 -14.74
CA LYS A 146 6.12 -7.96 -15.75
C LYS A 146 6.40 -7.48 -17.18
N ASN A 147 6.20 -6.19 -17.45
CA ASN A 147 6.44 -5.59 -18.77
C ASN A 147 7.80 -4.88 -18.87
N ILE A 148 8.59 -4.85 -17.78
CA ILE A 148 9.98 -4.38 -17.85
C ILE A 148 10.78 -5.36 -18.70
N LYS A 149 11.56 -4.84 -19.65
CA LYS A 149 12.43 -5.63 -20.54
C LYS A 149 13.82 -5.81 -19.97
#